data_AF-A0A5A7RXG7-F1
#
_entry.id   AF-A0A5A7RXG7-F1
#
_cell.length_a   1.000
_cell.length_b   1.000
_cell.length_c   1.000
_cell.angle_alpha   90.00
_cell.angle_beta   90.00
_cell.angle_gamma   90.00
#
_symmetry.space_group_name_H-M   'P 1'
#
loop_
_entity.id
_entity.type
_entity.pdbx_description
1 polymer ?
#
loop_
_entity_poly.entity_id
_entity_poly.type
_entity_poly.pdbx_seq_one_letter_code
_entity_poly.pdbx_strand_id
1 'polypeptide(L)'
;MKLLDRLLKIIVDRKIFCWDRKNLKTKVLAVLIYHAGISYRKVRDIFECIESFSHEALRKWYSKLKVLFVHKKKHHRAIAVDETKVKLENQWVLHMECHRCR
;
A
#
# COMPACT_ATOMS: atom_id res chain seq x y z
N MET A 1 -6.60 -18.99 -13.43
CA MET A 1 -6.33 -17.55 -13.62
C MET A 1 -5.66 -17.01 -12.36
N LYS A 2 -4.43 -16.47 -12.43
CA LYS A 2 -3.67 -16.05 -11.23
C LYS A 2 -4.27 -14.77 -10.65
N LEU A 3 -4.24 -14.61 -9.32
CA LEU A 3 -4.76 -13.42 -8.59
C LEU A 3 -4.18 -12.11 -9.16
N LEU A 4 -2.88 -12.12 -9.48
CA LEU A 4 -2.15 -10.96 -10.00
C LEU A 4 -2.70 -10.50 -11.37
N ASP A 5 -3.10 -11.43 -12.23
CA ASP A 5 -3.64 -11.12 -13.56
C ASP A 5 -4.99 -10.40 -13.46
N ARG A 6 -5.85 -10.81 -12.50
CA ARG A 6 -7.11 -10.10 -12.23
C ARG A 6 -6.86 -8.69 -11.73
N LEU A 7 -5.87 -8.52 -10.84
CA LEU A 7 -5.55 -7.20 -10.28
C LEU A 7 -5.01 -6.25 -11.37
N LEU A 8 -4.11 -6.75 -12.22
CA LEU A 8 -3.61 -5.99 -13.37
C LEU A 8 -4.74 -5.56 -14.31
N LYS A 9 -5.69 -6.46 -14.61
CA LYS A 9 -6.85 -6.13 -15.44
C LYS A 9 -7.67 -4.98 -14.85
N ILE A 10 -7.99 -5.03 -13.55
CA ILE A 10 -8.73 -3.95 -12.87
C ILE A 10 -7.98 -2.62 -12.95
N ILE A 11 -6.66 -2.64 -12.80
CA ILE A 11 -5.81 -1.44 -12.82
C ILE A 11 -5.79 -0.81 -14.21
N VAL A 12 -5.71 -1.63 -15.26
CA VAL A 12 -5.77 -1.21 -16.66
C VAL A 12 -7.15 -0.64 -16.99
N ASP A 13 -8.22 -1.36 -16.66
CA ASP A 13 -9.60 -0.97 -16.94
C ASP A 13 -9.96 0.38 -16.28
N ARG A 14 -9.45 0.61 -15.06
CA ARG A 14 -9.65 1.87 -14.30
C ARG A 14 -8.66 2.97 -14.67
N LYS A 15 -7.73 2.74 -15.61
CA LYS A 15 -6.70 3.70 -16.04
C LYS A 15 -5.94 4.38 -14.89
N ILE A 16 -5.61 3.61 -13.84
CA ILE A 16 -4.97 4.15 -12.62
C ILE A 16 -3.56 4.70 -12.94
N PHE A 17 -2.84 4.03 -13.84
CA PHE A 17 -1.55 4.47 -14.35
C PHE A 17 -1.67 4.86 -15.81
N CYS A 18 -1.63 6.17 -16.10
CA CYS A 18 -1.57 6.67 -17.47
C CYS A 18 -0.14 6.67 -18.05
N TRP A 19 0.88 6.64 -17.19
CA TRP A 19 2.29 6.71 -17.59
C TRP A 19 2.97 5.35 -17.47
N ASP A 20 3.41 4.80 -18.62
CA ASP A 20 3.98 3.45 -18.70
C ASP A 20 5.51 3.41 -18.85
N ARG A 21 6.22 4.39 -18.29
CA ARG A 21 7.70 4.42 -18.30
C ARG A 21 8.35 3.21 -17.61
N LYS A 22 7.60 2.50 -16.76
CA LYS A 22 8.06 1.38 -15.94
C LYS A 22 7.01 0.27 -15.98
N ASN A 23 7.45 -0.97 -15.96
CA ASN A 23 6.58 -2.12 -16.16
C ASN A 23 5.45 -2.15 -15.11
N LEU A 24 4.21 -2.28 -15.59
CA LEU A 24 3.02 -2.30 -14.73
C LEU A 24 3.10 -3.42 -13.67
N LYS A 25 3.64 -4.59 -14.02
CA LYS A 25 3.81 -5.70 -13.07
C LYS A 25 4.74 -5.33 -11.92
N THR A 26 5.87 -4.69 -12.21
CA THR A 26 6.81 -4.19 -11.19
C THR A 26 6.12 -3.20 -10.26
N LYS A 27 5.40 -2.21 -10.82
CA LYS A 27 4.68 -1.20 -10.03
C LYS A 27 3.70 -1.85 -9.05
N VAL A 28 2.90 -2.79 -9.55
CA VAL A 28 1.89 -3.49 -8.76
C VAL A 28 2.55 -4.34 -7.68
N LEU A 29 3.58 -5.11 -8.01
CA LEU A 29 4.26 -5.96 -7.06
C LEU A 29 4.95 -5.14 -5.97
N ALA A 30 5.64 -4.05 -6.33
CA ALA A 30 6.28 -3.15 -5.37
C ALA A 30 5.26 -2.54 -4.40
N VAL A 31 4.08 -2.17 -4.90
CA VAL A 31 2.98 -1.66 -4.06
C VAL A 31 2.41 -2.74 -3.14
N LEU A 32 2.26 -3.98 -3.59
CA LEU A 32 1.79 -5.08 -2.75
C LEU A 32 2.79 -5.41 -1.63
N ILE A 33 4.09 -5.41 -1.95
CA ILE A 33 5.15 -5.64 -0.97
C ILE A 33 5.18 -4.51 0.06
N TYR A 34 5.03 -3.25 -0.37
CA TYR A 34 4.88 -2.14 0.56
C TYR A 34 3.62 -2.26 1.41
N HIS A 35 2.48 -2.64 0.82
CA HIS A 35 1.22 -2.83 1.55
C HIS A 35 1.31 -3.94 2.62
N ALA A 36 2.18 -4.94 2.41
CA ALA A 36 2.49 -5.96 3.41
C ALA A 36 3.33 -5.44 4.61
N GLY A 37 3.72 -4.16 4.62
CA GLY A 37 4.42 -3.52 5.73
C GLY A 37 5.92 -3.32 5.52
N ILE A 38 6.45 -3.65 4.34
CA ILE A 38 7.87 -3.40 4.04
C ILE A 38 8.09 -1.91 3.77
N SER A 39 9.16 -1.33 4.33
CA SER A 39 9.48 0.08 4.12
C SER A 39 9.81 0.38 2.65
N TYR A 40 9.48 1.59 2.18
CA TYR A 40 9.81 2.04 0.82
C TYR A 40 11.28 1.77 0.46
N ARG A 41 12.18 1.98 1.43
CA ARG A 41 13.61 1.74 1.30
C ARG A 41 13.96 0.33 0.90
N LYS A 42 13.51 -0.61 1.71
CA LYS A 42 13.70 -2.04 1.48
C LYS A 42 13.02 -2.50 0.19
N VAL A 43 11.85 -1.97 -0.15
CA VAL A 43 11.19 -2.32 -1.42
C VAL A 43 12.05 -1.92 -2.61
N ARG A 44 12.56 -0.68 -2.68
CA ARG A 44 13.49 -0.30 -3.76
C ARG A 44 14.67 -1.28 -3.86
N ASP A 45 15.29 -1.59 -2.73
CA ASP A 45 16.50 -2.43 -2.68
C ASP A 45 16.19 -3.85 -3.20
N ILE A 46 15.02 -4.41 -2.87
CA ILE A 46 14.55 -5.70 -3.41
C ILE A 46 14.39 -5.66 -4.95
N PHE A 47 13.96 -4.53 -5.50
CA PHE A 47 13.70 -4.38 -6.93
C PHE A 47 14.89 -3.85 -7.74
N GLU A 48 16.01 -3.52 -7.09
CA GLU A 48 17.18 -2.93 -7.75
C GLU A 48 17.70 -3.80 -8.90
N CYS A 49 17.69 -5.13 -8.73
CA CYS A 49 18.11 -6.10 -9.75
C CYS A 49 17.08 -6.35 -10.87
N ILE A 50 15.83 -5.90 -10.71
CA ILE A 50 14.74 -6.14 -11.67
C ILE A 50 14.47 -4.88 -12.48
N GLU A 51 14.17 -3.78 -11.79
CA GLU A 51 13.86 -2.49 -12.40
C GLU A 51 14.03 -1.39 -11.35
N SER A 52 15.01 -0.51 -11.56
CA SER A 52 15.29 0.57 -10.62
C SER A 52 14.21 1.66 -10.63
N PHE A 53 13.87 2.15 -9.44
CA PHE A 53 12.96 3.28 -9.21
C PHE A 53 13.30 4.00 -7.89
N SER A 54 12.81 5.23 -7.72
CA SER A 54 12.99 5.98 -6.47
C SER A 54 11.90 5.63 -5.44
N HIS A 55 12.20 5.80 -4.15
CA HIS A 55 11.20 5.65 -3.07
C HIS A 55 9.97 6.55 -3.29
N GLU A 56 10.20 7.76 -3.82
CA GLU A 56 9.13 8.69 -4.16
C GLU A 56 8.24 8.21 -5.32
N ALA A 57 8.81 7.47 -6.28
CA ALA A 57 8.01 6.82 -7.32
C ALA A 57 7.06 5.78 -6.70
N LEU A 58 7.57 4.94 -5.79
CA LEU A 58 6.76 3.96 -5.08
C LEU A 58 5.67 4.60 -4.22
N ARG A 59 5.99 5.69 -3.50
CA ARG A 59 5.01 6.47 -2.73
C ARG A 59 3.87 7.00 -3.61
N LYS A 60 4.20 7.53 -4.80
CA LYS A 60 3.21 7.99 -5.79
C LYS A 60 2.36 6.83 -6.31
N TRP A 61 2.96 5.67 -6.59
CA TRP A 61 2.22 4.50 -7.04
C TRP A 61 1.26 3.97 -5.97
N TYR A 62 1.73 3.86 -4.73
CA TYR A 62 0.89 3.45 -3.60
C TYR A 62 -0.27 4.41 -3.38
N SER A 63 -0.03 5.72 -3.45
CA SER A 63 -1.08 6.74 -3.26
C SER A 63 -2.21 6.62 -4.29
N LYS A 64 -1.91 6.15 -5.50
CA LYS A 64 -2.92 5.87 -6.54
C LYS A 64 -3.65 4.55 -6.33
N LEU A 65 -2.96 3.53 -5.84
CA LEU A 65 -3.51 2.18 -5.65
C LEU A 65 -4.22 1.97 -4.31
N LYS A 66 -3.90 2.76 -3.27
CA LYS A 66 -4.44 2.59 -1.91
C LYS A 66 -5.97 2.56 -1.86
N VAL A 67 -6.63 3.26 -2.79
CA VAL A 67 -8.09 3.29 -2.92
C VAL A 67 -8.71 1.91 -3.19
N LEU A 68 -7.94 0.99 -3.78
CA LEU A 68 -8.39 -0.39 -4.01
C LEU A 68 -8.35 -1.25 -2.74
N PHE A 69 -7.53 -0.85 -1.75
CA PHE A 69 -7.37 -1.58 -0.48
C PHE A 69 -8.29 -1.03 0.63
N VAL A 70 -9.06 0.04 0.36
CA VAL A 70 -9.99 0.60 1.33
C VAL A 70 -11.16 -0.36 1.53
N HIS A 71 -11.26 -0.89 2.75
CA HIS A 71 -12.39 -1.71 3.15
C HIS A 71 -13.59 -0.82 3.47
N LYS A 72 -14.79 -1.22 3.04
CA LYS A 72 -16.02 -0.51 3.43
C LYS A 72 -16.18 -0.54 4.95
N LYS A 73 -16.37 0.64 5.56
CA LYS A 73 -16.68 0.76 6.99
C LYS A 73 -18.00 0.04 7.26
N LYS A 74 -17.97 -0.97 8.13
CA LYS A 74 -19.18 -1.64 8.64
C LYS A 74 -19.55 -1.03 9.98
N HIS A 75 -20.84 -0.94 10.27
CA HIS A 75 -21.31 -0.49 11.57
C HIS A 75 -21.11 -1.62 12.61
N HIS A 76 -20.54 -1.29 13.76
CA HIS A 76 -20.29 -2.24 14.86
C HIS A 76 -20.91 -1.69 16.15
N ARG A 77 -21.49 -2.57 16.97
CA ARG A 77 -22.10 -2.19 18.26
C ARG A 77 -21.06 -1.82 19.33
N ALA A 78 -19.88 -2.42 19.23
CA ALA A 78 -18.75 -2.18 20.11
C ALA A 78 -17.44 -2.23 19.30
N ILE A 79 -16.46 -1.45 19.71
CA ILE A 79 -15.14 -1.35 19.08
C ILE A 79 -14.11 -1.39 20.22
N ALA A 80 -13.08 -2.23 20.07
CA ALA A 80 -11.93 -2.18 20.97
C ALA A 80 -10.97 -1.14 20.43
N VAL A 81 -10.50 -0.24 21.29
CA VAL A 81 -9.53 0.79 20.92
C VAL A 81 -8.26 0.50 21.70
N ASP A 82 -7.16 0.28 20.98
CA ASP A 82 -5.83 0.09 21.55
C ASP A 82 -4.94 1.30 21.24
N GLU A 83 -4.16 1.75 22.22
CA GLU A 83 -3.26 2.89 22.07
C GLU A 83 -1.82 2.42 21.88
N THR A 84 -1.24 2.69 20.71
CA THR A 84 0.19 2.49 20.48
C THR A 84 0.92 3.82 20.54
N LYS A 85 1.90 3.94 21.45
CA LYS A 85 2.76 5.13 21.52
C LYS A 85 3.82 5.08 20.42
N VAL A 86 3.77 6.04 19.49
CA VAL A 86 4.68 6.13 18.34
C VAL A 86 5.48 7.43 18.39
N LYS A 87 6.73 7.39 17.94
CA LYS A 87 7.57 8.58 17.80
C LYS A 87 7.53 9.08 16.35
N LEU A 88 7.02 10.28 16.13
CA LEU A 88 6.92 10.96 14.84
C LEU A 88 7.68 12.28 14.93
N GLU A 89 8.65 12.51 14.03
CA GLU A 89 9.42 13.77 13.96
C GLU A 89 9.95 14.25 15.33
N ASN A 90 10.49 13.30 16.11
CA ASN A 90 10.96 13.49 17.49
C ASN A 90 9.90 13.79 18.56
N GLN A 91 8.62 13.83 18.22
CA GLN A 91 7.51 13.96 19.16
C GLN A 91 6.84 12.62 19.41
N TRP A 92 6.36 12.41 20.64
CA TRP A 92 5.57 11.23 20.99
C TRP A 92 4.10 11.51 20.69
N VAL A 93 3.48 10.63 19.91
CA VAL A 93 2.05 10.67 19.61
C VAL A 93 1.40 9.32 19.93
N LEU A 94 0.12 9.34 20.25
CA LEU A 94 -0.68 8.12 20.44
C LEU A 94 -1.36 7.77 19.13
N HIS A 95 -1.04 6.61 18.59
CA HIS A 95 -1.74 6.01 17.46
C HIS A 95 -2.84 5.10 17.99
N MET A 96 -4.09 5.41 17.69
CA MET A 96 -5.25 4.65 18.15
C MET A 96 -5.66 3.64 17.08
N GLU A 97 -5.52 2.35 17.37
CA GLU A 97 -6.02 1.28 16.51
C GLU A 97 -7.40 0.82 16.98
N CYS A 98 -8.39 0.87 16.07
CA CYS A 98 -9.73 0.37 16.33
C CYS A 98 -9.84 -1.08 15.84
N HIS A 99 -9.90 -2.03 16.77
CA HIS A 99 -10.16 -3.43 16.49
C HIS A 99 -11.66 -3.72 16.52
N ARG A 100 -12.09 -4.58 15.60
CA ARG A 100 -13.47 -5.05 15.52
C ARG A 100 -13.71 -6.06 16.64
N CYS A 101 -14.54 -5.70 17.61
CA CYS A 101 -15.14 -6.67 18.52
C CYS A 101 -16.15 -7.52 17.74
N ARG A 102 -16.01 -8.85 17.79
CA ARG A 102 -16.96 -9.78 17.19
C ARG A 102 -18.26 -9.82 17.99
#